data_AF-A0A6S5K8K4-F1
#
_entry.id   AF-A0A6S5K8K4-F1
#
_cell.length_a   1.000
_cell.length_b   1.000
_cell.length_c   1.000
_cell.angle_alpha   90.00
_cell.angle_beta   90.00
_cell.angle_gamma   90.00
#
_symmetry.space_group_name_H-M   'P 1'
#
loop_
_entity.id
_entity.type
_entity.pdbx_description
1 polymer ?
#
loop_
_entity_poly.entity_id
_entity_poly.type
_entity_poly.pdbx_seq_one_letter_code
_entity_poly.pdbx_strand_id
1 'polypeptide(L)'
;MSKFPSQEMDRFNVRLPAGMRDAIADRAKRNGRSMNSEIVDIISSALSQPALAQEGIEYLLGLAEEGEAEKLSKNDRDRARSLVLDAAAIMAHRLESESKDLRILLYLASKDSPLKESEDLN
;
A
#
# COMPACT_ATOMS: atom_id res chain seq x y z
N MET A 1 -32.99 21.95 11.93
CA MET A 1 -32.27 20.69 12.21
C MET A 1 -30.82 20.92 11.85
N SER A 2 -29.88 20.70 12.78
CA SER A 2 -28.46 20.70 12.45
C SER A 2 -28.17 19.53 11.53
N LYS A 3 -27.43 19.76 10.44
CA LYS A 3 -26.96 18.69 9.56
C LYS A 3 -25.90 17.88 10.32
N PHE A 4 -25.92 16.56 10.14
CA PHE A 4 -24.85 15.72 10.66
C PHE A 4 -23.57 15.96 9.85
N PRO A 5 -22.36 15.89 10.46
CA PRO A 5 -21.10 16.13 9.74
C PRO A 5 -20.94 15.28 8.47
N SER A 6 -21.45 14.04 8.49
CA SER A 6 -21.42 13.14 7.33
C SER A 6 -22.29 13.59 6.14
N GLN A 7 -23.23 14.52 6.36
CA GLN A 7 -24.09 15.09 5.31
C GLN A 7 -23.42 16.26 4.58
N GLU A 8 -22.33 16.80 5.14
CA GLU A 8 -21.53 17.88 4.55
C GLU A 8 -20.33 17.35 3.76
N MET A 9 -20.05 16.05 3.84
CA MET A 9 -18.95 15.41 3.12
C MET A 9 -19.31 15.11 1.66
N ASP A 10 -18.30 15.17 0.79
CA ASP A 10 -18.43 14.79 -0.61
C ASP A 10 -18.78 13.30 -0.76
N ARG A 11 -19.67 13.02 -1.71
CA ARG A 11 -20.16 11.65 -1.98
C ARG A 11 -19.71 11.20 -3.36
N PHE A 12 -19.07 10.04 -3.42
CA PHE A 12 -18.60 9.43 -4.66
C PHE A 12 -19.30 8.08 -4.88
N ASN A 13 -20.04 7.96 -5.98
CA ASN A 13 -20.75 6.73 -6.33
C ASN A 13 -19.83 5.78 -7.10
N VAL A 14 -19.39 4.70 -6.46
CA VAL A 14 -18.52 3.67 -7.06
C VAL A 14 -19.34 2.52 -7.62
N ARG A 15 -19.05 2.11 -8.87
CA ARG A 15 -19.57 0.86 -9.44
C ARG A 15 -18.60 -0.28 -9.15
N LEU A 16 -19.04 -1.24 -8.37
CA LEU A 16 -18.22 -2.39 -7.98
C LEU A 16 -18.54 -3.59 -8.88
N PRO A 17 -17.52 -4.34 -9.37
CA PRO A 17 -17.74 -5.62 -10.02
C PRO A 17 -18.32 -6.66 -9.04
N ALA A 18 -18.85 -7.75 -9.59
CA ALA A 18 -19.47 -8.82 -8.81
C ALA A 18 -18.51 -9.34 -7.72
N GLY A 19 -19.04 -9.55 -6.50
CA GLY A 19 -18.29 -10.05 -5.34
C GLY A 19 -17.39 -9.01 -4.63
N MET A 20 -17.05 -7.88 -5.26
CA MET A 20 -16.15 -6.90 -4.63
C MET A 20 -16.78 -6.21 -3.41
N ARG A 21 -18.10 -5.96 -3.42
CA ARG A 21 -18.81 -5.38 -2.26
C ARG A 21 -18.69 -6.27 -1.02
N ASP A 22 -18.87 -7.57 -1.20
CA ASP A 22 -18.84 -8.54 -0.10
C ASP A 22 -17.41 -8.67 0.44
N ALA A 23 -16.41 -8.70 -0.44
CA ALA A 23 -15.00 -8.68 -0.05
C ALA A 23 -14.64 -7.46 0.82
N ILE A 24 -15.16 -6.27 0.47
CA ILE A 24 -14.97 -5.05 1.29
C ILE A 24 -15.72 -5.18 2.62
N ALA A 25 -16.95 -5.70 2.62
CA ALA A 25 -17.75 -5.91 3.83
C ALA A 25 -17.02 -6.82 4.84
N ASP A 26 -16.50 -7.94 4.36
CA ASP A 26 -15.77 -8.90 5.18
C ASP A 26 -14.48 -8.30 5.74
N ARG A 27 -13.75 -7.54 4.92
CA ARG A 27 -12.53 -6.84 5.36
C ARG A 27 -12.85 -5.80 6.43
N ALA A 28 -13.88 -4.98 6.22
CA ALA A 28 -14.32 -3.96 7.18
C ALA A 28 -14.72 -4.61 8.52
N LYS A 29 -15.44 -5.74 8.48
CA LYS A 29 -15.82 -6.50 9.67
C LYS A 29 -14.60 -7.05 10.42
N ARG A 30 -13.62 -7.64 9.72
CA ARG A 30 -12.37 -8.11 10.33
C ARG A 30 -11.60 -6.97 11.01
N ASN A 31 -11.66 -5.77 10.45
CA ASN A 31 -10.99 -4.59 10.97
C ASN A 31 -11.82 -3.81 12.02
N GLY A 32 -13.03 -4.26 12.36
CA GLY A 32 -13.92 -3.57 13.31
C GLY A 32 -14.40 -2.19 12.84
N ARG A 33 -14.49 -1.96 11.53
CA ARG A 33 -14.83 -0.68 10.90
C ARG A 33 -16.14 -0.75 10.13
N SER A 34 -16.75 0.41 9.91
CA SER A 34 -17.82 0.53 8.91
C SER A 34 -17.24 0.33 7.51
N MET A 35 -18.05 -0.14 6.56
CA MET A 35 -17.64 -0.29 5.16
C MET A 35 -17.12 1.04 4.58
N ASN A 36 -17.75 2.17 4.92
CA ASN A 36 -17.31 3.49 4.46
C ASN A 36 -15.94 3.85 5.04
N SER A 37 -15.74 3.65 6.34
CA SER A 37 -14.46 3.92 7.00
C SER A 37 -13.33 3.07 6.43
N GLU A 38 -13.60 1.80 6.10
CA GLU A 38 -12.62 0.93 5.46
C GLU A 38 -12.29 1.39 4.03
N ILE A 39 -13.28 1.80 3.23
CA ILE A 39 -13.03 2.35 1.88
C ILE A 39 -12.16 3.61 1.95
N VAL A 40 -12.48 4.51 2.88
CA VAL A 40 -11.70 5.75 3.09
C VAL A 40 -10.26 5.43 3.50
N ASP A 41 -10.05 4.47 4.41
CA ASP A 41 -8.72 4.05 4.85
C ASP A 41 -7.91 3.44 3.71
N ILE A 42 -8.51 2.58 2.88
CA ILE A 42 -7.87 2.01 1.68
C ILE A 42 -7.44 3.11 0.71
N ILE A 43 -8.34 4.06 0.41
CA ILE A 43 -8.04 5.17 -0.50
C ILE A 43 -6.95 6.05 0.10
N SER A 44 -7.03 6.41 1.37
CA SER A 44 -6.03 7.23 2.06
C SER A 44 -4.66 6.56 2.04
N SER A 45 -4.60 5.26 2.31
CA SER A 45 -3.36 4.48 2.26
C SER A 45 -2.78 4.49 0.85
N ALA A 46 -3.60 4.24 -0.17
CA ALA A 46 -3.18 4.26 -1.57
C ALA A 46 -2.67 5.64 -2.01
N LEU A 47 -3.25 6.73 -1.50
CA LEU A 47 -2.81 8.10 -1.79
C LEU A 47 -1.53 8.50 -1.04
N SER A 48 -1.33 7.98 0.18
CA SER A 48 -0.14 8.28 0.99
C SER A 48 1.10 7.50 0.58
N GLN A 49 0.92 6.34 -0.05
CA GLN A 49 2.04 5.54 -0.53
C GLN A 49 2.57 6.16 -1.82
N PRO A 50 3.87 6.45 -1.90
CA PRO A 50 4.43 6.88 -3.17
C PRO A 50 4.26 5.71 -4.15
N ALA A 51 3.58 5.98 -5.26
CA ALA A 51 3.30 5.03 -6.30
C ALA A 51 4.09 5.44 -7.54
N LEU A 52 4.76 4.47 -8.16
CA LEU A 52 5.15 4.63 -9.55
C LEU A 52 3.87 4.69 -10.37
N ALA A 53 3.79 5.62 -11.32
CA ALA A 53 2.74 5.58 -12.31
C ALA A 53 2.73 4.19 -12.97
N GLN A 54 1.55 3.59 -13.14
CA GLN A 54 1.38 2.28 -13.78
C GLN A 54 2.14 2.24 -15.13
N GLU A 55 2.01 3.32 -15.91
CA GLU A 55 2.71 3.52 -17.19
C GLU A 55 4.24 3.49 -17.05
N GLY A 56 4.79 4.00 -15.94
CA GLY A 56 6.22 3.96 -15.65
C GLY A 56 6.70 2.55 -15.35
N ILE A 57 5.90 1.74 -14.65
CA ILE A 57 6.22 0.33 -14.38
C ILE A 57 6.20 -0.48 -15.67
N GLU A 58 5.14 -0.34 -16.48
CA GLU A 58 5.02 -1.05 -17.77
C GLU A 58 6.19 -0.70 -18.70
N TYR A 59 6.57 0.57 -18.76
CA TYR A 59 7.73 1.01 -19.51
C TYR A 59 9.02 0.33 -19.01
N LEU A 60 9.27 0.31 -17.70
CA LEU A 60 10.47 -0.33 -17.13
C LEU A 60 10.49 -1.85 -17.37
N LEU A 61 9.33 -2.51 -17.29
CA LEU A 61 9.22 -3.95 -17.56
C LEU A 61 9.53 -4.28 -19.03
N GLY A 62 9.07 -3.46 -19.98
CA GLY A 62 9.41 -3.63 -21.39
C GLY A 62 10.91 -3.49 -21.66
N LEU A 63 11.62 -2.67 -20.87
CA LEU A 63 13.08 -2.53 -20.99
C LEU A 63 13.87 -3.70 -20.39
N ALA A 64 13.23 -4.58 -19.62
CA ALA A 64 13.87 -5.77 -19.08
C ALA A 64 14.01 -6.89 -20.14
N GLU A 65 13.34 -6.74 -21.29
CA GLU A 65 13.52 -7.63 -22.43
C GLU A 65 14.92 -7.47 -23.05
N GLU A 66 15.54 -8.59 -23.41
CA GLU A 66 16.92 -8.63 -23.88
C GLU A 66 17.09 -7.79 -25.16
N GLY A 67 18.01 -6.81 -25.13
CA GLY A 67 18.29 -5.95 -26.27
C GLY A 67 17.41 -4.69 -26.40
N GLU A 68 16.36 -4.53 -25.58
CA GLU A 68 15.47 -3.35 -25.68
C GLU A 68 16.11 -2.08 -25.08
N ALA A 69 16.83 -2.20 -23.97
CA ALA A 69 17.51 -1.06 -23.35
C ALA A 69 18.65 -0.48 -24.24
N GLU A 70 19.26 -1.33 -25.06
CA GLU A 70 20.33 -0.98 -25.99
C GLU A 70 19.82 -0.14 -27.16
N LYS A 71 18.57 -0.37 -27.59
CA LYS A 71 17.90 0.34 -28.70
C LYS A 71 17.42 1.75 -28.33
N LEU A 72 17.42 2.09 -27.04
CA LEU A 72 16.94 3.39 -26.56
C LEU A 72 17.75 4.56 -27.13
N SER A 73 17.02 5.60 -27.53
CA SER A 73 17.60 6.94 -27.73
C SER A 73 18.24 7.44 -26.43
N LYS A 74 19.17 8.39 -26.53
CA LYS A 74 19.79 9.03 -25.36
C LYS A 74 18.74 9.61 -24.41
N ASN A 75 17.74 10.32 -24.94
CA ASN A 75 16.68 10.93 -24.12
C ASN A 75 15.80 9.88 -23.44
N ASP A 76 15.46 8.80 -24.14
CA ASP A 76 14.64 7.73 -23.58
C ASP A 76 15.41 6.94 -22.51
N ARG A 77 16.72 6.76 -22.71
CA ARG A 77 17.61 6.17 -21.70
C ARG A 77 17.71 7.03 -20.44
N ASP A 78 17.81 8.35 -20.59
CA ASP A 78 17.82 9.28 -19.45
C ASP A 78 16.47 9.24 -18.69
N ARG A 79 15.35 9.17 -19.43
CA ARG A 79 14.01 9.01 -18.84
C ARG A 79 13.87 7.68 -18.10
N ALA A 80 14.26 6.57 -18.72
CA ALA A 80 14.25 5.25 -18.11
C ALA A 80 15.07 5.22 -16.82
N ARG A 81 16.27 5.83 -16.84
CA ARG A 81 17.13 5.93 -15.66
C ARG A 81 16.46 6.69 -14.52
N SER A 82 15.81 7.81 -14.81
CA SER A 82 15.06 8.57 -13.79
C SER A 82 13.95 7.71 -13.18
N LEU A 83 13.16 7.03 -14.02
CA LEU A 83 12.08 6.16 -13.55
C LEU A 83 12.60 5.00 -12.69
N VAL A 84 13.73 4.39 -13.04
CA VAL A 84 14.37 3.35 -12.20
C VAL A 84 14.79 3.91 -10.84
N LEU A 85 15.38 5.11 -10.79
CA LEU A 85 15.80 5.73 -9.54
C LEU A 85 14.60 6.05 -8.65
N ASP A 86 13.54 6.61 -9.23
CA ASP A 86 12.28 6.87 -8.51
C ASP A 86 11.68 5.57 -7.99
N ALA A 87 11.68 4.51 -8.81
CA ALA A 87 11.20 3.20 -8.43
C ALA A 87 11.99 2.60 -7.27
N ALA A 88 13.31 2.68 -7.35
CA ALA A 88 14.20 2.20 -6.30
C ALA A 88 13.98 2.98 -4.99
N ALA A 89 13.83 4.30 -5.03
CA ALA A 89 13.57 5.12 -3.86
C ALA A 89 12.23 4.75 -3.19
N ILE A 90 11.18 4.53 -3.99
CA ILE A 90 9.86 4.10 -3.51
C ILE A 90 9.95 2.72 -2.86
N MET A 91 10.61 1.76 -3.52
CA MET A 91 10.79 0.42 -2.99
C MET A 91 11.62 0.42 -1.70
N ALA A 92 12.69 1.21 -1.65
CA ALA A 92 13.52 1.36 -0.45
C ALA A 92 12.70 1.85 0.73
N HIS A 93 11.91 2.92 0.55
CA HIS A 93 11.05 3.44 1.61
C HIS A 93 10.04 2.40 2.12
N ARG A 94 9.42 1.64 1.20
CA ARG A 94 8.49 0.56 1.58
C ARG A 94 9.19 -0.55 2.36
N LEU A 95 10.33 -1.03 1.87
CA LEU A 95 11.13 -2.04 2.55
C LEU A 95 11.57 -1.60 3.94
N GLU A 96 11.93 -0.32 4.12
CA GLU A 96 12.33 0.22 5.40
C GLU A 96 11.16 0.22 6.41
N SER A 97 9.97 0.64 5.97
CA SER A 97 8.75 0.61 6.78
C SER A 97 8.37 -0.82 7.17
N GLU A 98 8.30 -1.74 6.20
CA GLU A 98 7.95 -3.14 6.45
C GLU A 98 8.99 -3.84 7.33
N SER A 99 10.28 -3.54 7.15
CA SER A 99 11.35 -4.09 7.98
C SER A 99 11.25 -3.61 9.43
N LYS A 100 10.85 -2.35 9.65
CA LYS A 100 10.60 -1.80 10.99
C LYS A 100 9.43 -2.53 11.66
N ASP A 101 8.32 -2.71 10.95
CA ASP A 101 7.14 -3.39 11.48
C ASP A 101 7.46 -4.85 11.79
N LEU A 102 8.17 -5.55 10.91
CA LEU A 102 8.62 -6.92 11.13
C LEU A 102 9.50 -7.03 12.38
N ARG A 103 10.43 -6.09 12.59
CA ARG A 103 11.27 -6.07 13.81
C ARG A 103 10.43 -5.97 15.08
N ILE A 104 9.39 -5.14 15.07
CA ILE A 104 8.47 -5.00 16.21
C ILE A 104 7.73 -6.32 16.45
N LEU A 105 7.19 -6.94 15.40
CA LEU A 105 6.48 -8.22 15.51
C LEU A 105 7.41 -9.34 16.03
N LEU A 106 8.64 -9.42 15.52
CA LEU A 106 9.63 -10.38 15.99
C LEU A 106 10.00 -10.15 17.46
N TYR A 107 10.12 -8.90 17.91
CA TYR A 107 10.32 -8.58 19.32
C TYR A 107 9.13 -9.04 20.17
N LEU A 108 7.90 -8.76 19.74
CA LEU A 108 6.67 -9.19 20.43
C LEU A 108 6.48 -10.72 20.43
N ALA A 109 7.09 -11.45 19.49
CA ALA A 109 7.09 -12.91 19.45
C ALA A 109 8.32 -13.54 20.17
N SER A 110 9.31 -12.72 20.55
CA SER A 110 10.55 -13.20 21.15
C SER A 110 10.38 -13.64 22.61
N LYS A 111 11.39 -14.33 23.16
CA LYS A 111 11.40 -14.74 24.56
C LYS A 111 11.45 -13.57 25.56
N ASP A 112 11.86 -12.39 25.09
CA ASP A 112 11.96 -11.16 25.86
C ASP A 112 10.73 -10.26 25.65
N SER A 113 9.68 -10.81 25.02
CA SER A 113 8.45 -10.10 24.72
C SER A 113 7.69 -9.72 26.00
N PRO A 114 7.11 -8.50 26.06
CA PRO A 114 6.19 -8.13 27.14
C PRO A 114 4.85 -8.89 27.08
N LEU A 115 4.55 -9.59 25.98
CA LEU A 115 3.35 -10.41 25.81
C LEU A 115 3.53 -11.84 26.31
N LYS A 116 4.72 -12.18 26.84
CA LYS A 116 4.95 -13.48 27.44
C LYS A 116 4.03 -13.59 28.67
N GLU A 117 3.10 -14.54 28.64
CA GLU A 117 2.33 -14.87 29.84
C GLU A 117 3.33 -15.15 30.96
N SER A 118 3.15 -14.48 32.11
CA SER A 118 3.87 -14.84 33.32
C SER A 118 3.58 -16.32 33.53
N GLU A 119 4.60 -17.19 33.42
CA GLU A 119 4.50 -18.53 33.96
C GLU A 119 4.05 -18.35 35.40
N ASP A 120 2.78 -18.69 35.65
CA ASP A 120 2.14 -18.50 36.93
C ASP A 120 3.07 -19.07 38.00
N LEU A 121 3.43 -18.19 38.93
CA LEU A 121 4.04 -18.53 40.19
C LEU A 121 3.12 -19.55 40.88
N ASN A 122 3.41 -20.84 40.69
CA ASN A 122 3.00 -21.91 41.60
C ASN A 122 3.78 -21.79 42.91
#